data_AF-A0A810DZA8-F1
#
_entry.id   AF-A0A810DZA8-F1
#
_cell.length_a   1.000
_cell.length_b   1.000
_cell.length_c   1.000
_cell.angle_alpha   90.00
_cell.angle_beta   90.00
_cell.angle_gamma   90.00
#
_symmetry.space_group_name_H-M   'P 1'
#
loop_
_entity.id
_entity.type
_entity.pdbx_description
1 polymer ?
#
loop_
_entity_poly.entity_id
_entity_poly.type
_entity_poly.pdbx_seq_one_letter_code
_entity_poly.pdbx_strand_id
1 'polypeptide(L)'
;METNAIFGFNRVQPIVSGQLPSDVHNLVARHVLNQESLLQAALNKDTEAVFHAFVSDPQVNHLPPEKAKQLFIRMLENTQEYLPGWAVEF
;
A
#
# COMPACT_ATOMS: atom_id res chain seq x y z
N MET A 1 0.28 11.55 -2.48
CA MET A 1 0.67 12.29 -3.70
C MET A 1 1.90 13.11 -3.35
N GLU A 2 2.90 13.10 -4.23
CA GLU A 2 4.13 13.85 -4.08
C GLU A 2 4.15 14.92 -5.17
N THR A 3 4.16 16.20 -4.79
CA THR A 3 4.18 17.33 -5.73
C THR A 3 5.08 18.43 -5.20
N ASN A 4 5.50 19.31 -6.10
CA ASN A 4 6.18 20.54 -5.73
C ASN A 4 5.26 21.40 -4.84
N ALA A 5 5.80 22.00 -3.79
CA ALA A 5 5.06 22.82 -2.85
C ALA A 5 5.85 24.06 -2.43
N ILE A 6 5.13 25.13 -2.12
CA ILE A 6 5.67 26.33 -1.49
C ILE A 6 5.52 26.17 0.03
N PHE A 7 6.62 26.35 0.75
CA PHE A 7 6.66 26.32 2.21
C PHE A 7 6.64 27.74 2.78
N GLY A 8 5.85 27.95 3.84
CA GLY A 8 5.79 29.20 4.58
C GLY A 8 5.49 28.95 6.06
N PHE A 9 5.46 30.01 6.86
CA PHE A 9 5.14 29.90 8.28
C PHE A 9 3.78 29.19 8.47
N ASN A 10 3.81 28.04 9.14
CA ASN A 10 2.67 27.16 9.40
C ASN A 10 1.84 26.83 8.13
N ARG A 11 2.48 26.73 6.95
CA ARG A 11 1.78 26.47 5.68
C ARG A 11 2.62 25.66 4.70
N VAL A 12 1.99 24.65 4.10
CA VAL A 12 2.48 23.93 2.93
C VAL A 12 1.42 24.07 1.84
N GLN A 13 1.77 24.67 0.70
CA GLN A 13 0.86 24.89 -0.41
C GLN A 13 1.32 24.13 -1.65
N PRO A 14 0.57 23.14 -2.15
CA PRO A 14 0.94 22.40 -3.34
C PRO A 14 0.85 23.28 -4.59
N ILE A 15 1.77 23.07 -5.53
CA ILE A 15 1.69 23.60 -6.89
C ILE A 15 0.92 22.57 -7.71
N VAL A 16 -0.17 23.00 -8.36
CA VAL A 16 -1.06 22.11 -9.12
C VAL A 16 -0.53 21.94 -10.55
N SER A 17 -0.12 20.71 -10.90
CA SER A 17 0.52 20.38 -12.18
C SER A 17 -0.44 20.02 -13.32
N GLY A 18 -1.76 20.07 -13.10
CA GLY A 18 -2.76 19.64 -14.09
C GLY A 18 -2.95 18.12 -14.11
N GLN A 19 -3.56 17.61 -15.18
CA GLN A 19 -3.88 16.17 -15.32
C GLN A 19 -2.66 15.37 -15.80
N LEU A 20 -2.52 14.15 -15.29
CA LEU A 20 -1.53 13.19 -15.78
C LEU A 20 -1.93 12.65 -17.17
N PRO A 21 -0.96 12.35 -18.05
CA PRO A 21 -1.22 11.55 -19.25
C PRO A 21 -1.90 10.22 -18.88
N SER A 22 -2.83 9.74 -19.70
CA SER A 22 -3.69 8.60 -19.38
C SER A 22 -2.92 7.33 -18.99
N ASP A 23 -1.81 7.03 -19.67
CA ASP A 23 -0.99 5.85 -19.36
C ASP A 23 -0.35 5.95 -17.98
N VAL A 24 0.18 7.13 -17.63
CA VAL A 24 0.76 7.39 -16.30
C VAL A 24 -0.33 7.37 -15.24
N HIS A 25 -1.49 7.97 -15.52
CA HIS A 25 -2.64 7.96 -14.62
C HIS A 25 -3.07 6.52 -14.28
N ASN A 26 -3.14 5.63 -15.27
CA ASN A 26 -3.52 4.23 -15.06
C ASN A 26 -2.54 3.48 -14.16
N LEU A 27 -1.24 3.72 -14.30
CA LEU A 27 -0.22 3.15 -13.42
C LEU A 27 -0.37 3.68 -11.99
N VAL A 28 -0.51 5.00 -11.83
CA VAL A 28 -0.65 5.64 -10.52
C VAL A 28 -1.95 5.21 -9.83
N ALA A 29 -3.08 5.22 -10.54
CA ALA A 29 -4.39 4.87 -9.99
C ALA A 29 -4.40 3.46 -9.40
N ARG A 30 -3.76 2.50 -10.07
CA ARG A 30 -3.65 1.13 -9.55
C ARG A 30 -2.92 1.08 -8.20
N HIS A 31 -1.80 1.80 -8.08
CA HIS A 31 -1.06 1.86 -6.81
C HIS A 31 -1.84 2.59 -5.72
N VAL A 32 -2.51 3.69 -6.06
CA VAL A 32 -3.34 4.46 -5.11
C VAL A 32 -4.44 3.58 -4.51
N LEU A 33 -5.19 2.85 -5.36
CA LEU A 33 -6.26 1.98 -4.90
C LEU A 33 -5.73 0.83 -4.04
N ASN A 34 -4.56 0.25 -4.39
CA ASN A 34 -3.97 -0.81 -3.59
C ASN A 34 -3.51 -0.30 -2.20
N GLN A 35 -2.88 0.87 -2.15
CA GLN A 35 -2.44 1.51 -0.91
C GLN A 35 -3.63 1.89 -0.02
N GLU A 36 -4.70 2.41 -0.60
CA GLU A 36 -5.94 2.70 0.13
C GLU A 36 -6.55 1.43 0.70
N SER A 37 -6.66 0.36 -0.09
CA SER A 37 -7.20 -0.94 0.35
C SER A 37 -6.37 -1.53 1.49
N LEU A 38 -5.03 -1.51 1.36
CA LEU A 38 -4.10 -1.97 2.39
C LEU A 38 -4.24 -1.15 3.68
N LEU A 39 -4.33 0.18 3.57
CA LEU A 39 -4.50 1.07 4.72
C LEU A 39 -5.81 0.78 5.45
N GLN A 40 -6.92 0.63 4.73
CA GLN A 40 -8.22 0.33 5.33
C GLN A 40 -8.21 -1.05 6.03
N ALA A 41 -7.67 -2.07 5.36
CA ALA A 41 -7.53 -3.40 5.95
C ALA A 41 -6.63 -3.38 7.20
N ALA A 42 -5.54 -2.62 7.15
CA ALA A 42 -4.62 -2.44 8.28
C ALA A 42 -5.28 -1.73 9.47
N LEU A 43 -6.00 -0.63 9.23
CA LEU A 43 -6.71 0.08 10.31
C LEU A 43 -7.79 -0.78 10.97
N ASN A 44 -8.44 -1.65 10.20
CA ASN A 44 -9.47 -2.57 10.70
C ASN A 44 -8.92 -3.89 11.25
N LYS A 45 -7.59 -4.12 11.18
CA LYS A 45 -6.93 -5.38 11.56
C LYS A 45 -7.52 -6.61 10.85
N ASP A 46 -7.96 -6.44 9.61
CA ASP A 46 -8.50 -7.52 8.78
C ASP A 46 -7.35 -8.17 8.00
N THR A 47 -6.84 -9.27 8.56
CA THR A 47 -5.66 -9.95 8.03
C THR A 47 -5.89 -10.55 6.65
N GLU A 48 -7.10 -11.07 6.38
CA GLU A 48 -7.46 -11.62 5.07
C GLU A 48 -7.51 -10.50 4.02
N ALA A 49 -8.11 -9.36 4.34
CA ALA A 49 -8.13 -8.19 3.47
C ALA A 49 -6.71 -7.61 3.23
N VAL A 50 -5.84 -7.61 4.24
CA VAL A 50 -4.43 -7.22 4.08
C VAL A 50 -3.73 -8.17 3.10
N PHE A 51 -3.94 -9.49 3.23
CA PHE A 51 -3.34 -10.45 2.30
C PHE A 51 -3.87 -10.25 0.87
N HIS A 52 -5.17 -9.98 0.69
CA HIS A 52 -5.74 -9.67 -0.61
C HIS A 52 -5.15 -8.40 -1.25
N ALA A 53 -4.97 -7.33 -0.47
CA ALA A 53 -4.28 -6.12 -0.94
C ALA A 53 -2.80 -6.39 -1.28
N PHE A 54 -2.14 -7.24 -0.48
CA PHE A 54 -0.76 -7.64 -0.73
C PHE A 54 -0.60 -8.37 -2.07
N VAL A 55 -1.41 -9.39 -2.36
CA VAL A 55 -1.32 -10.15 -3.63
C VAL A 55 -1.79 -9.37 -4.84
N SER A 56 -2.60 -8.33 -4.63
CA SER A 56 -3.08 -7.43 -5.69
C SER A 56 -2.02 -6.42 -6.14
N ASP A 57 -0.97 -6.21 -5.33
CA ASP A 57 0.08 -5.26 -5.65
C ASP A 57 0.81 -5.66 -6.96
N PRO A 58 1.09 -4.71 -7.88
CA PRO A 58 1.84 -4.99 -9.10
C PRO A 58 3.21 -5.66 -8.88
N GLN A 59 3.84 -5.45 -7.71
CA GLN A 59 5.11 -6.08 -7.37
C GLN A 59 4.95 -7.53 -6.86
N VAL A 60 3.74 -7.98 -6.57
CA VAL A 60 3.47 -9.30 -5.98
C VAL A 60 2.60 -10.17 -6.90
N ASN A 61 1.69 -9.58 -7.67
CA ASN A 61 0.64 -10.29 -8.43
C ASN A 61 1.15 -11.28 -9.49
N HIS A 62 2.43 -11.23 -9.84
CA HIS A 62 3.07 -12.16 -10.77
C HIS A 62 3.59 -13.43 -10.08
N LEU A 63 3.61 -13.46 -8.74
CA LEU A 63 4.03 -14.61 -7.96
C LEU A 63 2.93 -15.70 -7.94
N PRO A 64 3.31 -16.99 -7.96
CA PRO A 64 2.38 -18.07 -7.66
C PRO A 64 1.75 -17.88 -6.26
N PRO A 65 0.46 -18.25 -6.07
CA PRO A 65 -0.25 -18.04 -4.79
C PRO A 65 0.51 -18.55 -3.56
N GLU A 66 1.09 -19.75 -3.64
CA GLU A 66 1.87 -20.34 -2.56
C GLU A 66 3.10 -19.50 -2.19
N LYS A 67 3.82 -18.97 -3.18
CA LYS A 67 4.99 -18.11 -2.95
C LYS A 67 4.57 -16.77 -2.36
N ALA A 68 3.44 -16.21 -2.81
CA ALA A 68 2.92 -14.97 -2.26
C ALA A 68 2.49 -15.14 -0.80
N LYS A 69 1.82 -16.26 -0.45
CA LYS A 69 1.48 -16.59 0.96
C LYS A 69 2.72 -16.75 1.82
N GLN A 70 3.72 -17.50 1.35
CA GLN A 70 4.99 -17.67 2.06
C GLN A 70 5.71 -16.34 2.29
N LEU A 71 5.77 -15.48 1.27
CA LEU A 71 6.38 -14.15 1.39
C LEU A 71 5.64 -13.29 2.43
N PHE A 72 4.31 -13.30 2.37
CA PHE A 72 3.47 -12.54 3.28
C PHE A 72 3.66 -12.94 4.74
N ILE A 73 3.59 -14.25 5.05
CA ILE A 73 3.84 -14.78 6.41
C ILE A 73 5.23 -14.38 6.88
N ARG A 74 6.25 -14.59 6.03
CA ARG A 74 7.63 -14.24 6.36
C ARG A 74 7.79 -12.75 6.66
N MET A 75 7.07 -11.87 5.97
CA MET A 75 7.10 -10.42 6.26
C MET A 75 6.48 -10.12 7.64
N LEU A 76 5.35 -10.76 7.99
CA LEU A 76 4.72 -10.58 9.30
C LEU A 76 5.61 -11.09 10.44
N GLU A 77 6.18 -12.28 10.31
CA GLU A 77 7.09 -12.86 11.32
C GLU A 77 8.31 -11.95 11.54
N ASN A 78 8.94 -11.46 10.47
CA ASN A 78 10.13 -10.62 10.58
C ASN A 78 9.83 -9.17 11.01
N THR A 79 8.56 -8.77 11.09
CA THR A 79 8.15 -7.42 11.51
C THR A 79 7.21 -7.42 12.72
N GLN A 80 7.03 -8.56 13.38
CA GLN A 80 6.09 -8.76 14.48
C GLN A 80 6.28 -7.75 15.63
N GLU A 81 7.53 -7.37 15.94
CA GLU A 81 7.85 -6.37 16.97
C GLU A 81 7.12 -5.03 16.73
N TYR A 82 6.89 -4.67 15.46
CA TYR A 82 6.25 -3.42 15.05
C TYR A 82 4.74 -3.54 14.84
N LEU A 83 4.16 -4.74 15.01
CA LEU A 83 2.75 -5.04 14.75
C LEU A 83 2.02 -5.53 16.02
N PRO A 84 2.05 -4.77 17.15
CA PRO A 84 1.40 -5.21 18.37
C PRO A 84 -0.12 -5.37 18.19
N GLY A 85 -0.63 -6.53 18.62
CA GLY A 85 -2.06 -6.85 18.52
C GLY A 85 -2.52 -7.26 17.12
N TRP A 86 -1.61 -7.74 16.28
CA TRP A 86 -1.90 -8.51 15.06
C TRP A 86 -1.67 -10.00 15.32
N ALA A 87 -2.60 -10.85 14.85
CA ALA A 87 -2.39 -12.29 14.84
C ALA A 87 -1.46 -12.67 13.69
N VAL A 88 -0.38 -13.39 13.99
CA VAL A 88 0.60 -13.87 13.01
C VAL A 88 0.24 -15.28 12.50
N GLU A 89 -0.85 -15.87 13.02
CA GLU A 89 -1.32 -17.20 12.64
C GLU A 89 -2.22 -17.12 11.39
N PHE A 90 -1.80 -17.80 10.32
CA PHE A 90 -2.38 -17.80 8.96
C PHE A 90 -2.38 -19.18 8.30
#